data_AF-A0A382VEL4-F1
#
_entry.id   AF-A0A382VEL4-F1
#
_cell.length_a   1.000
_cell.length_b   1.000
_cell.length_c   1.000
_cell.angle_alpha   90.00
_cell.angle_beta   90.00
_cell.angle_gamma   90.00
#
_symmetry.space_group_name_H-M   'P 1'
#
loop_
_entity.id
_entity.type
_entity.pdbx_description
1 polymer ?
#
loop_
_entity_poly.entity_id
_entity_poly.type
_entity_poly.pdbx_seq_one_letter_code
_entity_poly.pdbx_strand_id
1 'polypeptide(L)' 'MMLFKSVEGAYRHSAAIVYSLATYTLGWSLLFFSGWAGFLPGLLLLAHGLIIGAYLIHECAHNTVFRSN' A
#
# COMPACT_ATOMS: atom_id res chain seq x y z
N MET A 1 -5.38 -11.39 22.79
CA MET A 1 -6.38 -10.52 22.14
C MET A 1 -5.97 -10.32 20.69
N MET A 2 -6.84 -10.54 19.70
CA MET A 2 -6.49 -10.23 18.30
C MET A 2 -6.59 -8.72 18.07
N LEU A 3 -5.54 -8.13 17.46
CA LEU A 3 -5.50 -6.69 17.13
C LEU A 3 -6.48 -6.34 15.99
N PHE A 4 -6.49 -7.16 14.94
CA PHE A 4 -7.40 -7.03 13.79
C PHE A 4 -8.79 -7.61 14.07
N LYS A 5 -9.81 -7.15 13.33
CA LYS A 5 -11.18 -7.68 13.44
C LYS A 5 -11.30 -9.16 13.11
N SER A 6 -10.51 -9.66 12.18
CA SER A 6 -10.46 -11.07 11.81
C SER A 6 -9.04 -11.49 11.39
N VAL A 7 -8.74 -12.79 11.47
CA VAL A 7 -7.45 -13.36 11.04
C VAL A 7 -7.25 -13.17 9.53
N GLU A 8 -8.31 -13.40 8.75
CA GLU A 8 -8.29 -13.18 7.30
C GLU A 8 -8.05 -11.70 6.96
N GLY A 9 -8.69 -10.79 7.70
CA GLY A 9 -8.47 -9.35 7.57
C GLY A 9 -7.02 -8.97 7.89
N ALA A 10 -6.44 -9.54 8.96
CA ALA A 10 -5.04 -9.32 9.29
C ALA A 10 -4.11 -9.69 8.13
N TYR A 11 -4.33 -10.85 7.50
CA TYR A 11 -3.55 -11.28 6.35
C TYR A 11 -3.69 -10.32 5.17
N ARG A 12 -4.93 -9.97 4.78
CA ARG A 12 -5.20 -9.11 3.62
C ARG A 12 -4.69 -7.68 3.83
N HIS A 13 -4.91 -7.08 4.99
CA HIS A 13 -4.41 -5.74 5.31
C HIS A 13 -2.88 -5.72 5.36
N SER A 14 -2.26 -6.74 5.96
CA SER A 14 -0.79 -6.84 5.99
C SER A 14 -0.20 -7.01 4.59
N ALA A 15 -0.81 -7.85 3.74
CA ALA A 15 -0.41 -8.03 2.35
C ALA A 15 -0.54 -6.72 1.56
N ALA A 16 -1.62 -5.96 1.75
CA ALA A 16 -1.82 -4.66 1.11
C ALA A 16 -0.77 -3.62 1.55
N ILE A 17 -0.38 -3.62 2.84
CA ILE A 17 0.70 -2.76 3.35
C ILE A 17 2.02 -3.12 2.67
N VAL A 18 2.39 -4.41 2.65
CA VAL A 18 3.62 -4.89 2.00
C VAL A 18 3.62 -4.52 0.51
N TYR A 19 2.49 -4.72 -0.17
CA TYR A 19 2.34 -4.38 -1.59
C TYR A 19 2.48 -2.86 -1.84
N SER A 20 1.85 -2.02 -1.01
CA SER A 20 1.97 -0.55 -1.11
C SER A 20 3.42 -0.09 -0.90
N LEU A 21 4.13 -0.65 0.08
CA LEU A 21 5.55 -0.35 0.31
C LEU A 21 6.45 -0.83 -0.83
N ALA A 22 6.20 -2.02 -1.38
CA ALA A 22 6.95 -2.56 -2.51
C ALA A 22 6.76 -1.71 -3.77
N THR A 23 5.51 -1.37 -4.11
CA THR A 23 5.20 -0.52 -5.27
C THR A 23 5.74 0.90 -5.11
N TYR A 24 5.73 1.46 -3.89
CA TYR A 24 6.37 2.75 -3.59
C TYR A 24 7.88 2.72 -3.85
N THR A 25 8.58 1.74 -3.29
CA THR A 25 10.05 1.64 -3.43
C THR A 25 10.47 1.33 -4.86
N LEU A 26 9.76 0.43 -5.55
CA LEU A 26 10.00 0.11 -6.96
C LEU A 26 9.65 1.27 -7.89
N GLY A 27 8.55 1.98 -7.63
CA GLY A 27 8.13 3.15 -8.39
C GLY A 27 9.19 4.25 -8.35
N TRP A 28 9.69 4.58 -7.16
CA TRP A 28 10.82 5.52 -7.02
C TRP A 28 12.09 5.02 -7.71
N SER A 29 12.41 3.74 -7.58
CA SER A 29 13.60 3.15 -8.23
C SER A 29 13.53 3.28 -9.75
N LEU A 30 12.37 3.03 -10.37
CA LEU A 30 12.15 3.21 -11.81
C LEU A 30 12.33 4.67 -12.23
N LEU A 31 11.77 5.61 -11.46
CA LEU A 31 11.86 7.04 -11.75
C LEU A 31 13.29 7.57 -11.68
N PHE A 32 14.11 7.08 -10.73
CA PHE A 32 15.48 7.58 -10.54
C PHE A 32 16.53 6.85 -11.37
N PHE A 33 16.37 5.54 -11.64
CA PHE A 33 17.45 4.71 -12.19
C PHE A 33 17.19 4.17 -13.60
N SER A 34 15.99 4.32 -14.16
CA SER A 34 15.64 3.72 -15.46
C SER A 34 15.48 4.74 -16.60
N GLY A 35 15.84 6.00 -16.38
CA GLY A 35 15.78 7.07 -17.38
C GLY A 35 14.36 7.29 -17.93
N TRP A 36 14.26 7.78 -19.17
CA TRP A 36 12.95 8.08 -19.80
C TRP A 36 12.04 6.85 -19.96
N ALA A 37 12.60 5.66 -20.15
CA ALA A 37 11.82 4.42 -20.25
C ALA A 37 11.15 4.05 -18.91
N GLY A 38 11.77 4.41 -17.78
CA GLY A 38 11.23 4.20 -16.44
C GLY A 38 10.16 5.21 -16.02
N PHE A 39 10.04 6.34 -16.72
CA PHE A 39 9.20 7.45 -16.27
C PHE A 39 7.72 7.04 -16.15
N LEU A 40 7.13 6.55 -17.24
CA LEU A 40 5.72 6.17 -17.26
C LEU A 40 5.40 4.98 -16.34
N PRO A 41 6.13 3.83 -16.39
CA PRO A 41 5.85 2.73 -15.48
C PRO A 41 6.13 3.09 -14.02
N GLY A 42 7.17 3.87 -13.74
CA GLY A 42 7.50 4.33 -12.40
C GLY A 42 6.43 5.25 -11.83
N LEU A 43 5.93 6.21 -12.62
CA LEU A 43 4.85 7.12 -12.24
C LEU A 43 3.57 6.33 -11.91
N LEU A 44 3.16 5.43 -12.80
CA LEU A 44 1.94 4.62 -12.62
C LEU A 44 2.05 3.69 -11.42
N LEU A 45 3.19 3.02 -11.25
CA LEU A 45 3.42 2.11 -10.13
C LEU A 45 3.44 2.85 -8.79
N LEU A 46 4.11 4.00 -8.74
CA LEU A 46 4.15 4.85 -7.55
C LEU A 46 2.76 5.37 -7.19
N ALA A 47 2.02 5.90 -8.17
CA ALA A 47 0.65 6.38 -7.95
C ALA A 47 -0.27 5.26 -7.45
N HIS A 48 -0.15 4.06 -8.02
CA HIS A 48 -0.93 2.90 -7.60
C HIS A 48 -0.66 2.53 -6.14
N GLY A 49 0.61 2.45 -5.73
CA GLY A 49 1.00 2.17 -4.34
C GLY A 49 0.47 3.20 -3.35
N LEU A 50 0.52 4.48 -3.71
CA LEU A 50 0.03 5.58 -2.87
C LEU A 50 -1.50 5.57 -2.70
N ILE A 51 -2.26 5.25 -3.76
CA ILE A 51 -3.73 5.14 -3.69
C ILE A 51 -4.12 4.01 -2.72
N ILE A 52 -3.45 2.86 -2.80
CA ILE A 52 -3.69 1.74 -1.86
C ILE A 52 -3.36 2.18 -0.42
N GLY A 53 -2.24 2.88 -0.22
CA GLY A 53 -1.88 3.43 1.09
C GLY A 53 -2.95 4.37 1.65
N ALA A 54 -3.48 5.27 0.81
CA ALA A 54 -4.58 6.16 1.20
C ALA A 54 -5.86 5.38 1.56
N TYR A 55 -6.17 4.31 0.82
CA TYR A 55 -7.33 3.47 1.09
C TYR A 55 -7.18 2.70 2.42
N LEU A 56 -5.98 2.22 2.74
CA LEU A 56 -5.72 1.61 4.05
C LEU A 56 -5.97 2.59 5.21
N ILE A 57 -5.59 3.86 5.06
CA ILE A 57 -5.87 4.91 6.06
C ILE A 57 -7.37 5.21 6.13
N HIS A 58 -8.06 5.26 4.99
CA HIS A 58 -9.50 5.45 4.91
C HIS A 58 -10.25 4.35 5.69
N GLU A 59 -9.87 3.09 5.51
CA GLU A 59 -10.46 1.96 6.25
C GLU A 59 -10.17 2.03 7.76
N CYS A 60 -8.97 2.47 8.15
CA CYS A 60 -8.67 2.74 9.56
C CYS A 60 -9.61 3.80 10.15
N ALA A 61 -9.90 4.88 9.40
CA ALA A 61 -10.81 5.94 9.82
C ALA A 61 -12.27 5.46 9.93
N HIS A 62 -12.69 4.49 9.13
CA HIS A 62 -13.98 3.81 9.27
C HIS A 62 -14.01 2.73 10.37
N ASN A 63 -12.91 2.59 11.13
CA ASN A 63 -12.76 1.58 12.18
C ASN A 63 -13.04 0.16 11.65
N THR A 64 -12.69 -0.15 10.39
CA THR A 64 -12.95 -1.47 9.78
C THR A 64 -11.78 -2.44 9.93
N VAL A 65 -10.57 -1.93 10.22
CA VAL A 65 -9.33 -2.71 10.29
C VAL A 65 -9.11 -3.34 11.68
N PHE A 66 -9.11 -2.53 12.73
CA PHE A 66 -8.79 -2.96 14.09
C PHE A 66 -10.04 -3.18 14.94
N ARG A 67 -9.88 -4.00 15.99
CA ARG A 67 -10.97 -4.32 16.91
C ARG A 67 -11.21 -3.24 17.97
N SER A 68 -10.17 -2.46 18.25
CA SER A 68 -10.17 -1.31 19.16
C SER A 68 -9.29 -0.24 18.52
N ASN A 69 -9.75 1.01 18.52
CA ASN A 69 -9.01 2.17 18.03
C ASN A 69 -8.70 3.13 19.18
#